data_AF-A0A5J4N9U2-F1
#
_entry.id   AF-A0A5J4N9U2-F1
#
_cell.length_a   1.000
_cell.length_b   1.000
_cell.length_c   1.000
_cell.angle_alpha   90.00
_cell.angle_beta   90.00
_cell.angle_gamma   90.00
#
_symmetry.space_group_name_H-M   'P 1'
#
loop_
_entity.id
_entity.type
_entity.pdbx_description
1 polymer ?
#
loop_
_entity_poly.entity_id
_entity_poly.type
_entity_poly.pdbx_seq_one_letter_code
_entity_poly.pdbx_strand_id
1 'polypeptide(L)'
;MNVSTPKDMQAVSMLLKSTLLKGGFRLTKLYGNRKSALTGIPIEDLSSVTVNLDRQQTEAQKSLGVDWDEQSDSIRFKVSEWQGEATRRNILSYVASLSDPLGLIATVLLTTKRLLQELCRRRTDWDEELASEKIVAWEEWLHGLTGLKELRILGCIKPQTSEGP
;
A
#
# COMPACT_ATOMS: atom_id res chain seq x y z
N MET A 1 18.80 1.30 -11.56
CA MET A 1 19.54 2.57 -11.63
C MET A 1 19.52 3.18 -10.23
N ASN A 2 20.67 3.31 -9.59
CA ASN A 2 20.78 3.87 -8.24
C ASN A 2 20.77 5.40 -8.35
N VAL A 3 19.71 6.05 -7.87
CA VAL A 3 19.58 7.51 -7.88
C VAL A 3 20.02 8.03 -6.51
N SER A 4 21.32 8.12 -6.29
CA SER A 4 21.87 8.49 -4.98
C SER A 4 21.99 10.00 -4.78
N THR A 5 22.06 10.79 -5.85
CA THR A 5 22.18 12.25 -5.78
C THR A 5 21.05 12.99 -6.51
N PRO A 6 20.72 14.24 -6.11
CA PRO A 6 19.77 15.10 -6.83
C PRO A 6 20.03 15.24 -8.33
N LYS A 7 21.31 15.27 -8.73
CA LYS A 7 21.72 15.36 -10.14
C LYS A 7 21.38 14.09 -10.91
N ASP A 8 21.56 12.92 -10.31
CA ASP A 8 21.18 11.65 -10.91
C ASP A 8 19.66 11.58 -11.14
N MET A 9 18.87 12.14 -10.21
CA MET A 9 17.41 12.14 -10.32
C MET A 9 16.94 12.99 -11.50
N GLN A 10 17.54 14.16 -11.69
CA GLN A 10 17.26 15.02 -12.84
C GLN A 10 17.65 14.32 -14.16
N ALA A 11 18.84 13.71 -14.21
CA ALA A 11 19.31 13.00 -15.40
C ALA A 11 18.38 11.82 -15.78
N VAL A 12 17.99 11.01 -14.79
CA VAL A 12 17.05 9.89 -14.99
C VAL A 12 15.67 10.39 -15.40
N SER A 13 15.18 11.48 -14.79
CA SER A 13 13.90 12.11 -15.15
C SER A 13 13.87 12.59 -16.60
N MET A 14 14.92 13.28 -17.05
CA MET A 14 15.04 13.74 -18.45
C MET A 14 15.13 12.56 -19.43
N LEU A 15 15.92 11.54 -19.10
CA LEU A 15 16.04 10.34 -19.93
C LEU A 15 14.69 9.62 -20.06
N LEU A 16 13.98 9.41 -18.95
CA LEU A 16 12.66 8.78 -18.91
C LEU A 16 11.64 9.56 -19.76
N LYS A 17 11.57 10.88 -19.59
CA LYS A 17 10.70 11.74 -20.41
C LYS A 17 10.98 11.55 -21.89
N SER A 18 12.25 11.64 -22.31
CA SER A 18 12.60 11.52 -23.72
C SER A 18 12.26 10.14 -24.29
N THR A 19 12.46 9.08 -23.49
CA THR A 19 12.23 7.69 -23.92
C THR A 19 10.74 7.39 -24.04
N LEU A 20 9.96 7.77 -23.03
CA LEU A 20 8.51 7.59 -23.03
C LEU A 20 7.84 8.42 -24.12
N LEU A 21 8.33 9.64 -24.36
CA LEU A 21 7.80 10.50 -25.42
C LEU A 21 8.03 9.89 -26.81
N LYS A 22 9.17 9.23 -27.05
CA LYS A 22 9.40 8.45 -28.29
C LYS A 22 8.38 7.32 -28.48
N GLY A 23 7.87 6.77 -27.37
CA GLY A 23 6.78 5.79 -27.36
C GLY A 23 5.38 6.39 -27.39
N GLY A 24 5.23 7.72 -27.50
CA GLY A 24 3.93 8.42 -27.46
C GLY A 24 3.37 8.68 -26.05
N PHE A 25 4.13 8.38 -24.99
CA PHE A 25 3.72 8.57 -23.61
C PHE A 25 4.30 9.87 -23.04
N ARG A 26 3.44 10.85 -22.74
CA ARG A 26 3.84 12.07 -22.04
C ARG A 26 3.91 11.80 -20.53
N LEU A 27 5.12 11.76 -19.99
CA LEU A 27 5.33 11.61 -18.55
C LEU A 27 4.88 12.89 -17.82
N THR A 28 3.92 12.76 -16.92
CA THR A 28 3.42 13.84 -16.06
C THR A 28 3.34 13.34 -14.61
N LYS A 29 3.19 14.23 -13.63
CA LYS A 29 3.03 13.91 -12.20
C LYS A 29 4.22 13.17 -11.58
N LEU A 30 5.43 13.61 -11.89
CA LEU A 30 6.65 13.17 -11.21
C LEU A 30 6.62 13.55 -9.74
N TYR A 31 7.12 12.62 -8.92
CA TYR A 31 7.12 12.71 -7.48
C TYR A 31 8.44 12.15 -6.91
N GLY A 32 8.87 12.66 -5.77
CA GLY A 32 10.07 12.19 -5.08
C GLY A 32 10.10 12.54 -3.60
N ASN A 33 10.69 11.65 -2.81
CA ASN A 33 10.82 11.77 -1.34
C ASN A 33 11.86 12.80 -0.87
N ARG A 34 12.57 13.47 -1.79
CA ARG A 34 13.57 14.50 -1.49
C ARG A 34 13.28 15.75 -2.32
N LYS A 35 12.83 16.81 -1.65
CA LYS A 35 12.58 18.12 -2.29
C LYS A 35 13.80 18.66 -3.04
N SER A 36 15.00 18.45 -2.49
CA SER A 36 16.26 18.83 -3.15
C SER A 36 16.48 18.10 -4.48
N ALA A 37 16.00 16.86 -4.62
CA ALA A 37 16.11 16.07 -5.84
C ALA A 37 15.04 16.43 -6.89
N LEU A 38 13.98 17.16 -6.49
CA LEU A 38 12.97 17.72 -7.38
C LEU A 38 13.34 19.10 -7.92
N THR A 39 14.38 19.75 -7.37
CA THR A 39 14.89 21.02 -7.90
C THR A 39 15.29 20.82 -9.36
N GLY A 40 14.88 21.72 -10.28
CA GLY A 40 15.20 21.63 -11.71
C GLY A 40 14.26 20.80 -12.59
N ILE A 41 13.21 20.18 -12.04
CA ILE A 41 12.14 19.57 -12.84
C ILE A 41 11.08 20.65 -13.14
N PRO A 42 10.58 20.78 -14.39
CA PRO A 42 9.49 21.70 -14.73
C PRO A 42 8.27 21.48 -13.85
N ILE A 43 7.66 22.56 -13.35
CA ILE A 43 6.51 22.51 -12.44
C ILE A 43 5.32 21.77 -13.06
N GLU A 44 5.14 21.91 -14.37
CA GLU A 44 4.11 21.20 -15.16
C GLU A 44 4.23 19.68 -15.12
N ASP A 45 5.44 19.17 -14.88
CA ASP A 45 5.71 17.74 -14.81
C ASP A 45 5.72 17.22 -13.38
N LEU A 46 5.69 18.09 -12.37
CA LEU A 46 5.57 17.71 -10.96
C LEU A 46 4.11 17.38 -10.62
N SER A 47 3.89 16.47 -9.68
CA SER A 47 2.53 16.29 -9.14
C SER A 47 2.14 17.53 -8.34
N SER A 48 1.06 18.21 -8.74
CA SER A 48 0.67 19.49 -8.15
C SER A 48 0.10 19.37 -6.75
N VAL A 49 -0.44 18.21 -6.38
CA VAL A 49 -1.13 17.94 -5.13
C VAL A 49 -1.12 16.43 -4.91
N THR A 50 -0.95 15.99 -3.67
CA THR A 50 -1.24 14.63 -3.18
C THR A 50 -2.52 14.12 -3.83
N VAL A 51 -2.41 13.19 -4.78
CA VAL A 51 -3.61 12.62 -5.40
C VAL A 51 -4.21 11.66 -4.39
N ASN A 52 -5.00 12.20 -3.47
CA ASN A 52 -5.76 11.43 -2.53
C ASN A 52 -7.03 10.95 -3.24
N LEU A 53 -6.99 9.69 -3.68
CA LEU A 53 -8.11 9.04 -4.38
C LEU A 53 -9.28 8.76 -3.43
N ASP A 54 -9.10 8.92 -2.12
CA ASP A 54 -10.17 8.95 -1.12
C ASP A 54 -10.42 10.40 -0.66
N ARG A 55 -11.68 10.79 -0.54
CA ARG A 55 -12.12 12.09 0.00
C ARG A 55 -11.79 12.32 1.49
N GLN A 56 -10.89 11.56 2.08
CA GLN A 56 -10.48 11.73 3.48
C GLN A 56 -9.13 12.44 3.55
N GLN A 57 -9.10 13.56 4.27
CA GLN A 57 -7.91 14.39 4.53
C GLN A 57 -6.81 13.56 5.20
N THR A 58 -5.92 12.99 4.40
CA THR A 58 -4.61 12.54 4.87
C THR A 58 -3.60 12.95 3.81
N GLU A 59 -2.46 13.48 4.24
CA GLU A 59 -1.37 13.93 3.35
C GLU A 59 -0.67 12.75 2.64
N ALA A 60 -1.17 11.52 2.83
CA ALA A 60 -0.58 10.31 2.31
C ALA A 60 -1.06 10.04 0.87
N GLN A 61 -0.10 9.70 0.01
CA GLN A 61 -0.37 9.41 -1.39
C GLN A 61 -0.66 7.92 -1.55
N LYS A 62 -1.82 7.57 -2.09
CA LYS A 62 -2.08 6.19 -2.51
C LYS A 62 -1.31 5.90 -3.79
N SER A 63 -0.35 4.99 -3.72
CA SER A 63 0.36 4.45 -4.89
C SER A 63 0.17 2.94 -4.90
N LEU A 64 -0.23 2.38 -6.04
CA LEU A 64 -0.49 0.94 -6.22
C LEU A 64 -1.58 0.30 -5.34
N GLY A 65 -2.32 1.08 -4.52
CA GLY A 65 -3.32 0.57 -3.58
C GLY A 65 -2.83 0.45 -2.14
N VAL A 66 -1.58 0.85 -1.87
CA VAL A 66 -1.03 0.99 -0.52
C VAL A 66 -0.91 2.46 -0.11
N ASP A 67 -0.94 2.71 1.19
CA ASP A 67 -0.78 4.05 1.75
C ASP A 67 0.71 4.35 1.95
N TRP A 68 1.25 5.33 1.23
CA TRP A 68 2.67 5.67 1.33
C TRP A 68 2.86 7.01 2.05
N ASP A 69 3.68 6.98 3.10
CA ASP A 69 4.11 8.16 3.83
C ASP A 69 5.40 8.72 3.23
N GLU A 70 5.29 9.92 2.64
CA GLU A 70 6.40 10.65 2.05
C GLU A 70 7.52 10.94 3.04
N GLN A 71 7.16 11.41 4.24
CA GLN A 71 8.12 11.98 5.19
C GLN A 71 8.98 10.88 5.80
N SER A 72 8.38 9.72 6.04
CA SER A 72 9.05 8.57 6.63
C SER A 72 9.51 7.51 5.62
N ASP A 73 9.25 7.73 4.32
CA ASP A 73 9.52 6.77 3.24
C ASP A 73 9.00 5.35 3.58
N SER A 74 7.80 5.29 4.15
CA SER A 74 7.24 4.04 4.68
C SER A 74 5.86 3.72 4.12
N ILE A 75 5.65 2.44 3.85
CA ILE A 75 4.35 1.89 3.47
C ILE A 75 3.58 1.61 4.76
N ARG A 76 2.33 2.07 4.80
CA ARG A 76 1.36 1.85 5.87
C ARG A 76 0.15 1.09 5.34
N PHE A 77 -0.52 0.39 6.25
CA PHE A 77 -1.77 -0.30 5.99
C PHE A 77 -2.91 0.37 6.76
N LYS A 78 -3.95 0.78 6.03
CA LYS A 78 -5.16 1.33 6.65
C LYS A 78 -6.04 0.18 7.12
N VAL A 79 -6.01 -0.11 8.40
CA VAL A 79 -6.93 -1.06 9.03
C VAL A 79 -8.09 -0.28 9.63
N SER A 80 -9.26 -0.33 8.98
CA SER A 80 -10.51 0.18 9.54
C SER A 80 -10.94 -0.66 10.74
N GLU A 81 -11.74 -0.10 11.64
CA GLU A 81 -12.40 -0.93 12.64
C GLU A 81 -13.43 -1.83 11.97
N TRP A 82 -13.53 -3.07 12.44
CA TRP A 82 -14.58 -3.98 11.99
C TRP A 82 -15.92 -3.52 12.56
N GLN A 83 -16.90 -3.35 11.67
CA GLN A 83 -18.27 -2.98 12.02
C GLN A 83 -19.20 -3.89 11.23
N GLY A 84 -19.95 -4.73 11.94
CA GLY A 84 -20.94 -5.61 11.35
C GLY A 84 -20.96 -7.01 11.93
N GLU A 85 -21.96 -7.76 11.49
CA GLU A 85 -22.14 -9.16 11.83
C GLU A 85 -21.10 -10.01 11.11
N ALA A 86 -20.63 -11.05 11.80
CA ALA A 86 -19.73 -12.05 11.23
C ALA A 86 -20.51 -12.92 10.24
N THR A 87 -20.73 -12.38 9.05
CA THR A 87 -21.26 -13.09 7.88
C THR A 87 -20.18 -13.24 6.83
N ARG A 88 -20.33 -14.24 5.95
CA ARG A 88 -19.37 -14.47 4.87
C ARG A 88 -19.20 -13.24 3.98
N ARG A 89 -20.29 -12.52 3.67
CA ARG A 89 -20.27 -11.29 2.86
C ARG A 89 -19.43 -10.20 3.53
N ASN A 90 -19.71 -9.91 4.79
CA ASN A 90 -19.05 -8.81 5.49
C ASN A 90 -17.55 -9.11 5.67
N ILE A 91 -17.21 -10.35 6.04
CA ILE A 91 -15.82 -10.77 6.21
C ILE A 91 -15.05 -10.63 4.89
N LEU A 92 -15.63 -11.11 3.78
CA LEU A 92 -15.00 -10.98 2.46
C LEU A 92 -14.78 -9.50 2.09
N SER A 93 -15.79 -8.66 2.29
CA SER A 93 -15.73 -7.23 2.00
C SER A 93 -14.61 -6.54 2.79
N TYR A 94 -14.51 -6.84 4.08
CA TYR A 94 -13.46 -6.28 4.94
C TYR A 94 -12.06 -6.80 4.59
N VAL A 95 -11.92 -8.09 4.28
CA VAL A 95 -10.63 -8.65 3.85
C VAL A 95 -10.17 -8.05 2.52
N ALA A 96 -11.11 -7.78 1.61
CA ALA A 96 -10.80 -7.12 0.34
C ALA A 96 -10.37 -5.66 0.51
N SER A 97 -10.81 -4.98 1.57
CA SER A 97 -10.41 -3.59 1.85
C SER A 97 -8.95 -3.49 2.30
N LEU A 98 -8.40 -4.55 2.91
CA LEU A 98 -6.99 -4.67 3.32
C LEU A 98 -6.06 -5.01 2.14
N SER A 99 -6.27 -4.38 0.99
CA SER A 99 -5.55 -4.67 -0.26
C SER A 99 -4.03 -4.77 -0.06
N ASP A 100 -3.43 -5.81 -0.64
CA ASP A 100 -1.99 -6.08 -0.57
C ASP A 100 -1.41 -6.31 -1.98
N PRO A 101 -1.27 -5.24 -2.77
CA PRO A 101 -0.75 -5.32 -4.14
C PRO A 101 0.71 -5.82 -4.20
N LEU A 102 1.46 -5.72 -3.10
CA LEU A 102 2.88 -6.06 -3.01
C LEU A 102 3.15 -7.37 -2.28
N GLY A 103 2.12 -8.03 -1.71
CA GLY A 103 2.28 -9.28 -0.96
C GLY A 103 2.93 -9.12 0.41
N LEU A 104 3.02 -7.91 0.96
CA LEU A 104 3.72 -7.58 2.20
C LEU A 104 3.01 -8.11 3.45
N ILE A 105 1.69 -8.27 3.39
CA ILE A 105 0.85 -8.79 4.49
C ILE A 105 0.18 -10.11 4.10
N ALA A 106 0.74 -10.80 3.10
CA ALA A 106 0.18 -12.03 2.56
C ALA A 106 -0.04 -13.10 3.65
N THR A 107 0.87 -13.23 4.61
CA THR A 107 0.77 -14.18 5.73
C THR A 107 -0.42 -13.86 6.65
N VAL A 108 -0.66 -12.57 6.90
CA VAL A 108 -1.80 -12.08 7.69
C VAL A 108 -3.12 -12.29 6.94
N LEU A 109 -3.14 -12.04 5.63
CA LEU A 109 -4.35 -12.25 4.82
C LEU A 109 -4.64 -13.73 4.57
N LEU A 110 -3.60 -14.58 4.54
CA LEU A 110 -3.74 -16.01 4.25
C LEU A 110 -4.57 -16.75 5.31
N THR A 111 -4.38 -16.41 6.58
CA THR A 111 -5.12 -17.03 7.69
C THR A 111 -6.63 -16.81 7.56
N THR A 112 -7.06 -15.59 7.22
CA THR A 112 -8.47 -15.31 6.97
C THR A 112 -8.96 -15.79 5.61
N LYS A 113 -8.13 -15.77 4.57
CA LYS A 113 -8.50 -16.39 3.29
C LYS A 113 -8.79 -17.89 3.44
N ARG A 114 -8.08 -18.57 4.36
CA ARG A 114 -8.39 -19.97 4.74
C ARG A 114 -9.77 -20.08 5.39
N LEU A 115 -10.14 -19.18 6.30
CA LEU A 115 -11.48 -19.12 6.89
C LEU A 115 -12.55 -18.92 5.80
N LEU A 116 -12.37 -17.94 4.92
CA LEU A 116 -13.28 -17.67 3.80
C LEU A 116 -13.41 -18.88 2.85
N GLN A 117 -12.31 -19.57 2.57
CA GLN A 117 -12.32 -20.78 1.77
C GLN A 117 -13.11 -21.90 2.46
N GLU A 118 -12.96 -22.07 3.77
CA GLU A 118 -13.71 -23.07 4.54
C GLU A 118 -15.22 -22.77 4.53
N LEU A 119 -15.62 -21.51 4.76
CA LEU A 119 -17.02 -21.08 4.67
C LEU A 119 -17.59 -21.33 3.27
N CYS A 120 -16.79 -21.07 2.23
CA CYS A 120 -17.18 -21.35 0.85
C CYS A 120 -17.37 -22.85 0.60
N ARG A 121 -16.50 -23.71 1.14
CA ARG A 121 -16.60 -25.18 1.00
C ARG A 121 -17.81 -25.74 1.73
N ARG A 122 -18.17 -25.17 2.89
CA ARG A 122 -19.36 -25.52 3.66
C ARG A 122 -20.65 -24.99 3.05
N ARG A 123 -20.57 -24.20 1.98
CA ARG A 123 -21.71 -23.54 1.31
C ARG A 123 -22.54 -22.66 2.27
N THR A 124 -21.88 -22.04 3.25
CA THR A 124 -22.49 -21.01 4.10
C THR A 124 -23.04 -19.90 3.22
N ASP A 125 -24.26 -19.46 3.51
CA ASP A 125 -24.89 -18.36 2.79
C ASP A 125 -24.07 -17.06 2.98
N TRP A 126 -24.29 -16.10 2.10
CA TRP A 126 -23.60 -14.81 2.14
C TRP A 126 -23.95 -14.03 3.40
N ASP A 127 -25.21 -14.10 3.83
CA ASP A 127 -25.78 -13.29 4.91
C ASP A 127 -26.10 -14.14 6.16
N GLU A 128 -25.66 -15.40 6.18
CA GLU A 128 -25.75 -16.28 7.34
C GLU A 128 -24.62 -15.99 8.35
N GLU A 129 -25.00 -15.95 9.63
CA GLU A 129 -24.07 -15.76 10.75
C GLU A 129 -23.17 -17.00 10.94
N LEU A 130 -21.89 -16.75 11.22
CA LEU A 130 -20.91 -17.82 11.41
C LEU A 130 -21.23 -18.65 12.66
N ALA A 131 -20.91 -19.96 12.60
CA ALA A 131 -20.91 -20.80 13.80
C ALA A 131 -19.95 -20.22 14.87
N SER A 132 -20.29 -20.39 16.14
CA SER A 132 -19.55 -19.82 17.28
C SER A 132 -18.05 -20.10 17.26
N GLU A 133 -17.63 -21.31 16.88
CA GLU A 133 -16.20 -21.66 16.71
C GLU A 133 -15.47 -20.77 15.69
N LYS A 134 -16.15 -20.36 14.62
CA LYS A 134 -15.59 -19.55 13.54
C LYS A 134 -15.64 -18.07 13.86
N ILE A 135 -16.61 -17.63 14.67
CA ILE A 135 -16.64 -16.29 15.24
C ILE A 135 -15.39 -16.07 16.10
N VAL A 136 -15.05 -17.02 16.98
CA VAL A 136 -13.84 -16.92 17.82
C VAL A 136 -12.58 -16.78 16.96
N ALA A 137 -12.41 -17.63 15.94
CA ALA A 137 -11.26 -17.55 15.03
C ALA A 137 -11.21 -16.22 14.25
N TRP A 138 -12.37 -15.66 13.91
CA TRP A 138 -12.47 -14.35 13.26
C TRP A 138 -12.06 -13.21 14.20
N GLU A 139 -12.54 -13.22 15.44
CA GLU A 139 -12.21 -12.23 16.47
C GLU A 139 -10.72 -12.27 16.85
N GLU A 140 -10.13 -13.46 17.00
CA GLU A 140 -8.69 -13.63 17.23
C GLU A 140 -7.87 -13.01 16.09
N TRP A 141 -8.29 -13.20 14.84
CA TRP A 141 -7.63 -12.58 13.70
C TRP A 141 -7.79 -11.06 13.68
N LEU A 142 -8.98 -10.54 13.99
CA LEU A 142 -9.21 -9.10 14.12
C LEU A 142 -8.32 -8.49 15.20
N HIS A 143 -8.11 -9.17 16.33
CA HIS A 143 -7.20 -8.72 17.37
C HIS A 143 -5.76 -8.66 16.85
N GLY A 144 -5.32 -9.67 16.11
CA GLY A 144 -3.98 -9.70 15.47
C GLY A 144 -3.75 -8.57 14.45
N LEU A 145 -4.80 -8.05 13.82
CA LEU A 145 -4.69 -6.91 12.90
C LEU A 145 -4.33 -5.59 13.58
N THR A 146 -4.48 -5.46 14.90
CA THR A 146 -4.11 -4.22 15.60
C THR A 146 -2.63 -3.89 15.42
N GLY A 147 -1.74 -4.89 15.45
CA GLY A 147 -0.31 -4.72 15.17
C GLY A 147 -0.02 -4.28 13.74
N LEU A 148 -0.93 -4.54 12.79
CA LEU A 148 -0.77 -4.09 11.41
C LEU A 148 -0.94 -2.58 11.25
N LYS A 149 -1.71 -1.92 12.13
CA LYS A 149 -1.84 -0.45 12.16
C LYS A 149 -0.50 0.24 12.46
N GLU A 150 0.36 -0.43 13.22
CA GLU A 150 1.66 0.09 13.64
C GLU A 150 2.79 -0.31 12.69
N LEU A 151 2.54 -1.29 11.81
CA LEU A 151 3.53 -1.79 10.87
C LEU A 151 3.90 -0.70 9.87
N ARG A 152 5.19 -0.34 9.86
CA ARG A 152 5.79 0.54 8.86
C ARG A 152 6.87 -0.22 8.12
N ILE A 153 6.67 -0.40 6.82
CA ILE A 153 7.64 -1.07 5.96
C ILE A 153 8.40 0.01 5.20
N LEU A 154 9.71 0.13 5.45
CA LEU A 154 10.54 1.11 4.75
C LEU A 154 10.61 0.79 3.26
N GLY A 155 10.32 1.79 2.41
CA GLY A 155 10.29 1.67 0.95
C GLY A 155 11.67 1.51 0.32
N CYS A 156 12.75 1.71 1.08
CA CYS A 156 14.11 1.53 0.61
C CYS A 156 14.96 0.74 1.63
N ILE A 157 15.24 -0.53 1.32
CA ILE A 157 16.30 -1.28 1.98
C ILE A 157 17.61 -0.83 1.34
N LYS A 158 18.22 0.23 1.87
CA LYS A 158 19.67 0.37 1.69
C LYS A 158 20.31 -0.62 2.66
N PRO A 159 21.04 -1.65 2.20
CA PRO A 159 21.98 -2.29 3.09
C PRO A 159 22.88 -1.18 3.62
N GLN A 160 23.07 -1.12 4.93
CA GLN A 160 24.17 -0.35 5.50
C GLN A 160 25.44 -1.04 5.03
N THR A 161 25.90 -0.71 3.82
CA THR A 161 27.25 -1.07 3.40
C THR A 161 28.16 -0.38 4.40
N SER A 162 28.72 -1.20 5.28
CA SER A 162 29.93 -0.95 6.02
C SER A 162 30.82 -0.01 5.22
N GLU A 163 31.17 1.13 5.82
CA GLU A 163 32.35 1.87 5.41
C GLU A 163 33.50 0.86 5.40
N GLY A 164 33.89 0.43 4.20
CA GLY A 164 35.13 -0.28 3.98
C GLY A 164 36.28 0.71 4.08
N PRO A 165 37.44 0.26 4.58
CA PRO A 165 38.56 1.10 5.01
C PRO A 165 39.20 1.93 3.89
#